data_AF-D8QD76-F1
#
_entry.id   AF-D8QD76-F1
#
_cell.length_a   1.000
_cell.length_b   1.000
_cell.length_c   1.000
_cell.angle_alpha   90.00
_cell.angle_beta   90.00
_cell.angle_gamma   90.00
#
_symmetry.space_group_name_H-M   'P 1'
#
loop_
_entity.id
_entity.type
_entity.pdbx_description
1 polymer ?
#
loop_
_entity_poly.entity_id
_entity_poly.type
_entity_poly.pdbx_seq_one_letter_code
_entity_poly.pdbx_strand_id
1 'polypeptide(L)'
;MAIDPPTARDAPARSPRIPSIAARRSIHARESVTTFARVGDRHRPATRGPPVRTRQVEDEEEADRVHKKRRTSSEAPDTEAVAPYQSEDENAQADADEMLQLFADSEPEMDPETSPWDDLDAEDGDDPAMVSEYVVEIFKYMRELELATLPNPRYMDSQKELAWKMRGILTDWLIQVHVRFRLLPETLFLCVNIIDRFLSARVVSLAKLQLVGITCMLIAAKVEEIVAPSVHHFLMCADATYAENEILLAEKYVLKTLDWNLSFPNPVHFLRRVSKADDYNVKVRTLGKYLLEIGCLEWRLLATPPSLLAAAAIWLARLALGLEKWTANLAHYSSYPESALVPTACLMINYIIKPIRHESFYKKYAGKRFFKVRSPLLSQ
;
A
#
# COMPACT_ATOMS: atom_id res chain seq x y z
N MET A 1 8.14 -66.47 -42.72
CA MET A 1 9.39 -66.03 -43.37
C MET A 1 9.02 -65.12 -44.53
N ALA A 2 9.90 -64.19 -44.93
CA ALA A 2 9.55 -62.80 -45.31
C ALA A 2 9.03 -62.02 -44.08
N ILE A 3 9.63 -60.93 -43.59
CA ILE A 3 10.70 -60.03 -44.08
C ILE A 3 10.28 -59.17 -45.29
N ASP A 4 10.00 -57.90 -45.00
CA ASP A 4 9.88 -56.79 -45.95
C ASP A 4 10.96 -55.71 -45.65
N PRO A 5 11.31 -54.83 -46.61
CA PRO A 5 12.53 -54.02 -46.58
C PRO A 5 12.39 -52.62 -45.93
N PRO A 6 13.50 -51.94 -45.58
CA PRO A 6 13.48 -50.65 -44.88
C PRO A 6 13.22 -49.45 -45.81
N THR A 7 12.35 -48.54 -45.37
CA THR A 7 12.11 -47.23 -46.01
C THR A 7 13.03 -46.14 -45.44
N ALA A 8 13.33 -45.11 -46.25
CA ALA A 8 14.46 -44.21 -45.99
C ALA A 8 14.10 -42.80 -45.49
N ARG A 9 14.90 -42.32 -44.53
CA ARG A 9 15.38 -40.94 -44.27
C ARG A 9 14.47 -39.75 -44.60
N ASP A 10 14.05 -39.09 -43.52
CA ASP A 10 14.01 -37.63 -43.28
C ASP A 10 14.13 -36.65 -44.47
N ALA A 11 13.14 -35.75 -44.55
CA ALA A 11 13.28 -34.42 -45.11
C ALA A 11 12.76 -33.37 -44.10
N PRO A 12 13.51 -32.31 -43.76
CA PRO A 12 13.13 -31.38 -42.69
C PRO A 12 11.97 -30.46 -43.10
N ALA A 13 11.00 -30.31 -42.20
CA ALA A 13 9.85 -29.43 -42.40
C ALA A 13 10.26 -27.94 -42.41
N ARG A 14 9.66 -27.15 -43.31
CA ARG A 14 9.89 -25.70 -43.39
C ARG A 14 9.16 -24.97 -42.27
N SER A 15 9.86 -24.13 -41.53
CA SER A 15 9.25 -23.22 -40.55
C SER A 15 8.50 -22.05 -41.22
N PRO A 16 7.35 -21.61 -40.68
CA PRO A 16 6.59 -20.49 -41.22
C PRO A 16 7.29 -19.15 -40.94
N ARG A 17 7.33 -18.26 -41.93
CA ARG A 17 7.88 -16.90 -41.79
C ARG A 17 6.85 -15.95 -41.19
N ILE A 18 7.18 -15.33 -40.06
CA ILE A 18 6.37 -14.27 -39.44
C ILE A 18 6.73 -12.92 -40.10
N PRO A 19 5.76 -12.03 -40.42
CA PRO A 19 6.05 -10.73 -41.04
C PRO A 19 6.83 -9.79 -40.11
N SER A 20 7.86 -9.14 -40.65
CA SER A 20 8.53 -8.01 -39.99
C SER A 20 7.73 -6.72 -40.23
N ILE A 21 7.44 -5.97 -39.17
CA ILE A 21 6.82 -4.65 -39.23
C ILE A 21 7.84 -3.61 -38.77
N ALA A 22 8.20 -2.69 -39.66
CA ALA A 22 9.22 -1.69 -39.40
C ALA A 22 8.76 -0.60 -38.41
N ALA A 23 9.59 -0.28 -37.42
CA ALA A 23 9.33 0.77 -36.46
C ALA A 23 9.36 2.17 -37.12
N ARG A 24 8.26 2.92 -37.01
CA ARG A 24 8.23 4.35 -37.35
C ARG A 24 8.90 5.15 -36.24
N ARG A 25 10.05 5.77 -36.54
CA ARG A 25 10.68 6.76 -35.66
C ARG A 25 9.80 8.01 -35.58
N SER A 26 9.45 8.46 -34.38
CA SER A 26 8.99 9.84 -34.18
C SER A 26 10.20 10.78 -34.16
N ILE A 27 10.00 12.03 -34.56
CA ILE A 27 11.02 13.08 -34.56
C ILE A 27 10.60 14.11 -33.52
N HIS A 28 11.40 14.28 -32.47
CA HIS A 28 11.36 15.48 -31.63
C HIS A 28 12.67 16.25 -31.81
N ALA A 29 12.54 17.50 -32.21
CA ALA A 29 13.68 18.41 -32.36
C ALA A 29 14.26 18.79 -30.99
N ARG A 30 15.57 19.01 -30.95
CA ARG A 30 16.21 19.77 -29.89
C ARG A 30 15.99 21.25 -30.16
N GLU A 31 15.67 22.02 -29.13
CA GLU A 31 16.20 23.38 -29.00
C GLU A 31 16.78 23.57 -27.60
N SER A 32 17.81 24.41 -27.50
CA SER A 32 18.58 24.63 -26.29
C SER A 32 19.20 26.02 -26.33
N VAL A 33 18.85 26.89 -25.39
CA VAL A 33 19.37 28.25 -25.28
C VAL A 33 19.88 28.49 -23.85
N THR A 34 20.96 29.23 -23.72
CA THR A 34 21.75 29.41 -22.48
C THR A 34 22.16 30.87 -22.29
N THR A 35 22.54 31.24 -21.05
CA THR A 35 23.20 32.52 -20.64
C THR A 35 22.30 33.77 -20.60
N PHE A 36 22.52 34.84 -19.80
CA PHE A 36 23.45 35.22 -18.69
C PHE A 36 22.61 35.81 -17.51
N ALA A 37 23.08 36.30 -16.35
CA ALA A 37 24.39 36.61 -15.73
C ALA A 37 24.38 36.16 -14.24
N ARG A 38 25.43 36.14 -13.39
CA ARG A 38 26.81 36.70 -13.32
C ARG A 38 27.02 38.03 -12.56
N VAL A 39 26.89 37.96 -11.22
CA VAL A 39 27.51 38.80 -10.14
C VAL A 39 27.52 37.91 -8.86
N GLY A 40 28.50 37.82 -7.95
CA GLY A 40 29.90 38.27 -7.87
C GLY A 40 30.17 39.36 -6.80
N ASP A 41 31.01 39.24 -5.77
CA ASP A 41 31.88 38.21 -5.15
C ASP A 41 32.30 38.77 -3.74
N ARG A 42 32.97 38.01 -2.86
CA ARG A 42 33.77 38.45 -1.65
C ARG A 42 33.01 38.86 -0.37
N HIS A 43 33.54 38.65 0.85
CA HIS A 43 34.39 37.57 1.41
C HIS A 43 34.35 37.57 2.96
N ARG A 44 34.94 36.54 3.61
CA ARG A 44 35.10 36.28 5.08
C ARG A 44 36.25 37.13 5.72
N PRO A 45 36.61 37.03 7.04
CA PRO A 45 36.11 36.23 8.20
C PRO A 45 35.93 37.05 9.53
N ALA A 46 35.93 36.39 10.71
CA ALA A 46 35.78 36.97 12.07
C ALA A 46 36.91 36.54 13.06
N THR A 47 37.06 37.19 14.25
CA THR A 47 37.48 36.59 15.57
C THR A 47 37.76 37.61 16.71
N ARG A 48 37.63 37.18 18.00
CA ARG A 48 38.08 37.80 19.30
C ARG A 48 37.41 39.14 19.72
N GLY A 49 37.24 39.54 21.00
CA GLY A 49 37.51 38.96 22.35
C GLY A 49 37.08 39.97 23.48
N PRO A 50 37.01 39.59 24.79
CA PRO A 50 36.38 40.38 25.89
C PRO A 50 37.38 41.21 26.74
N PRO A 51 36.96 42.20 27.62
CA PRO A 51 36.31 42.04 28.96
C PRO A 51 35.09 43.02 29.16
N VAL A 52 34.24 43.10 30.22
CA VAL A 52 34.26 42.87 31.70
C VAL A 52 34.92 44.05 32.48
N ARG A 53 34.41 44.68 33.56
CA ARG A 53 33.27 44.49 34.55
C ARG A 53 32.55 45.89 34.74
N THR A 54 31.88 46.41 35.80
CA THR A 54 31.57 46.14 37.25
C THR A 54 30.46 47.10 37.76
N ARG A 55 29.77 46.78 38.90
CA ARG A 55 29.07 47.69 39.88
C ARG A 55 27.81 48.47 39.41
N GLN A 56 26.76 48.77 40.21
CA GLN A 56 26.20 48.38 41.55
C GLN A 56 24.71 48.92 41.58
N VAL A 57 23.79 48.84 42.57
CA VAL A 57 23.73 48.49 44.02
C VAL A 57 22.28 48.05 44.44
N GLU A 58 22.06 47.80 45.75
CA GLU A 58 20.83 47.58 46.57
C GLU A 58 19.68 48.65 46.45
N ASP A 59 18.42 48.55 46.93
CA ASP A 59 17.50 47.47 47.41
C ASP A 59 16.03 48.01 47.62
N GLU A 60 15.05 47.13 47.95
CA GLU A 60 13.68 47.36 48.54
C GLU A 60 12.60 48.16 47.71
N GLU A 61 11.40 47.61 47.40
CA GLU A 61 10.11 47.53 48.16
C GLU A 61 9.45 48.88 48.55
N GLU A 62 8.12 49.10 48.60
CA GLU A 62 6.91 48.67 47.85
C GLU A 62 5.78 49.73 48.14
N ALA A 63 4.68 49.74 47.36
CA ALA A 63 3.29 50.05 47.77
C ALA A 63 2.60 51.41 47.47
N ASP A 64 1.34 51.25 47.01
CA ASP A 64 0.11 52.00 47.35
C ASP A 64 -0.31 53.38 46.74
N ARG A 65 -1.48 53.34 46.07
CA ARG A 65 -2.64 54.30 46.11
C ARG A 65 -2.52 55.66 45.36
N VAL A 66 -3.60 56.35 44.93
CA VAL A 66 -5.07 56.12 45.04
C VAL A 66 -5.88 56.66 43.83
N HIS A 67 -7.18 56.31 43.75
CA HIS A 67 -8.13 56.63 42.65
C HIS A 67 -8.47 58.10 42.35
N LYS A 68 -9.07 58.34 41.17
CA LYS A 68 -10.28 59.18 41.03
C LYS A 68 -11.21 58.74 39.87
N LYS A 69 -12.53 58.75 40.11
CA LYS A 69 -13.63 58.72 39.10
C LYS A 69 -14.17 60.18 38.95
N ARG A 70 -15.13 60.60 38.10
CA ARG A 70 -16.20 59.91 37.33
C ARG A 70 -16.88 60.90 36.33
N ARG A 71 -17.65 60.39 35.35
CA ARG A 71 -18.78 61.05 34.59
C ARG A 71 -18.38 62.21 33.64
N THR A 72 -19.14 62.59 32.60
CA THR A 72 -20.48 62.23 32.05
C THR A 72 -20.43 62.40 30.50
N SER A 73 -21.38 62.07 29.61
CA SER A 73 -22.77 61.51 29.61
C SER A 73 -22.96 60.66 28.31
N SER A 74 -24.08 60.45 27.59
CA SER A 74 -25.52 60.82 27.67
C SER A 74 -26.34 59.94 26.69
N GLU A 75 -27.54 59.51 27.11
CA GLU A 75 -28.71 59.05 26.29
C GLU A 75 -28.57 57.86 25.32
N ALA A 76 -29.69 57.20 25.03
CA ALA A 76 -29.82 56.01 24.19
C ALA A 76 -31.22 55.96 23.53
N PRO A 77 -31.35 55.45 22.30
CA PRO A 77 -32.64 55.12 21.69
C PRO A 77 -32.87 53.60 21.53
N ASP A 78 -34.14 53.23 21.68
CA ASP A 78 -34.92 52.18 21.00
C ASP A 78 -34.40 50.73 20.93
N THR A 79 -35.20 49.84 21.53
CA THR A 79 -35.06 48.38 21.46
C THR A 79 -35.79 47.81 20.24
N GLU A 80 -35.06 47.50 19.17
CA GLU A 80 -35.50 46.46 18.23
C GLU A 80 -35.32 45.07 18.88
N ALA A 81 -36.20 44.13 18.53
CA ALA A 81 -36.19 42.77 19.09
C ALA A 81 -35.09 41.91 18.44
N VAL A 82 -33.85 42.08 18.89
CA VAL A 82 -32.72 41.23 18.49
C VAL A 82 -33.02 39.78 18.89
N ALA A 83 -33.11 38.88 17.91
CA ALA A 83 -33.21 37.45 18.17
C ALA A 83 -31.96 36.97 18.94
N PRO A 84 -32.05 35.99 19.85
CA PRO A 84 -30.92 35.59 20.67
C PRO A 84 -29.70 35.21 19.83
N TYR A 85 -28.65 36.02 19.91
CA TYR A 85 -27.31 35.61 19.49
C TYR A 85 -26.83 34.58 20.51
N GLN A 86 -27.03 33.30 20.20
CA GLN A 86 -26.30 32.22 20.84
C GLN A 86 -24.80 32.46 20.55
N SER A 87 -23.96 32.34 21.57
CA SER A 87 -22.53 32.55 21.43
C SER A 87 -21.87 31.43 20.62
N GLU A 88 -20.74 31.73 19.97
CA GLU A 88 -19.98 30.71 19.23
C GLU A 88 -19.54 29.55 20.15
N ASP A 89 -19.29 29.84 21.44
CA ASP A 89 -18.99 28.85 22.48
C ASP A 89 -20.20 27.96 22.83
N GLU A 90 -21.42 28.52 22.96
CA GLU A 90 -22.64 27.73 23.19
C GLU A 90 -22.98 26.82 22.01
N ASN A 91 -22.74 27.30 20.78
CA ASN A 91 -22.97 26.50 19.57
C ASN A 91 -21.93 25.37 19.45
N ALA A 92 -20.66 25.64 19.73
CA ALA A 92 -19.61 24.63 19.76
C ALA A 92 -19.81 23.59 20.89
N GLN A 93 -20.37 24.00 22.03
CA GLN A 93 -20.74 23.07 23.10
C GLN A 93 -21.93 22.19 22.69
N ALA A 94 -22.94 22.74 22.01
CA ALA A 94 -24.06 21.97 21.48
C ALA A 94 -23.60 20.94 20.43
N ASP A 95 -22.74 21.34 19.49
CA ASP A 95 -22.13 20.43 18.51
C ASP A 95 -21.33 19.30 19.19
N ALA A 96 -20.62 19.62 20.29
CA ALA A 96 -19.87 18.63 21.07
C ALA A 96 -20.77 17.68 21.88
N ASP A 97 -21.87 18.18 22.46
CA ASP A 97 -22.84 17.39 23.20
C ASP A 97 -23.69 16.49 22.29
N GLU A 98 -23.99 16.92 21.05
CA GLU A 98 -24.62 16.10 20.02
C GLU A 98 -23.68 14.98 19.55
N MET A 99 -22.40 15.29 19.28
CA MET A 99 -21.38 14.28 18.97
C MET A 99 -21.19 13.28 20.13
N LEU A 100 -21.21 13.73 21.38
CA LEU A 100 -21.15 12.85 22.56
C LEU A 100 -22.36 11.93 22.68
N GLN A 101 -23.57 12.42 22.36
CA GLN A 101 -24.78 11.58 22.30
C GLN A 101 -24.70 10.55 21.17
N LEU A 102 -24.26 10.95 19.97
CA LEU A 102 -24.04 10.03 18.85
C LEU A 102 -23.00 8.93 19.16
N PHE A 103 -21.98 9.22 19.97
CA PHE A 103 -21.07 8.19 20.49
C PHE A 103 -21.70 7.33 21.59
N ALA A 104 -22.49 7.91 22.50
CA ALA A 104 -23.13 7.18 23.60
C ALA A 104 -24.24 6.23 23.14
N ASP A 105 -24.97 6.58 22.07
CA ASP A 105 -26.03 5.78 21.46
C ASP A 105 -25.51 4.77 20.41
N SER A 106 -24.19 4.74 20.15
CA SER A 106 -23.60 3.80 19.19
C SER A 106 -23.58 2.36 19.74
N GLU A 107 -23.85 1.37 18.87
CA GLU A 107 -23.68 -0.04 19.25
C GLU A 107 -22.21 -0.29 19.64
N PRO A 108 -21.93 -0.96 20.77
CA PRO A 108 -20.57 -1.15 21.24
C PRO A 108 -19.75 -1.96 20.24
N GLU A 109 -18.52 -1.53 19.98
CA GLU A 109 -17.61 -2.15 19.04
C GLU A 109 -17.35 -3.63 19.38
N MET A 110 -17.35 -4.49 18.35
CA MET A 110 -17.08 -5.91 18.49
C MET A 110 -15.58 -6.16 18.76
N ASP A 111 -15.25 -6.37 20.04
CA ASP A 111 -13.95 -6.86 20.51
C ASP A 111 -13.67 -8.27 19.93
N PRO A 112 -12.53 -8.50 19.25
CA PRO A 112 -12.19 -9.78 18.62
C PRO A 112 -11.85 -10.91 19.61
N GLU A 113 -11.52 -10.61 20.87
CA GLU A 113 -11.18 -11.57 21.92
C GLU A 113 -12.35 -11.85 22.87
N THR A 114 -13.20 -10.84 23.17
CA THR A 114 -14.25 -10.97 24.21
C THR A 114 -15.70 -11.01 23.71
N SER A 115 -15.98 -10.62 22.46
CA SER A 115 -17.35 -10.72 21.90
C SER A 115 -17.76 -12.18 21.68
N PRO A 116 -19.04 -12.55 21.87
CA PRO A 116 -19.53 -13.89 21.52
C PRO A 116 -19.50 -14.09 19.99
N TRP A 117 -18.84 -15.15 19.54
CA TRP A 117 -18.70 -15.53 18.13
C TRP A 117 -19.05 -17.01 17.92
N ASP A 118 -19.45 -17.35 16.68
CA ASP A 118 -19.78 -18.72 16.27
C ASP A 118 -18.54 -19.41 15.65
N ASP A 119 -18.25 -20.65 16.04
CA ASP A 119 -17.16 -21.42 15.42
C ASP A 119 -17.56 -21.92 14.03
N LEU A 120 -17.10 -21.19 13.02
CA LEU A 120 -17.34 -21.50 11.61
C LEU A 120 -16.49 -22.68 11.13
N ASP A 121 -15.45 -23.10 11.87
CA ASP A 121 -14.54 -24.18 11.49
C ASP A 121 -14.95 -25.55 12.05
N ALA A 122 -15.94 -25.58 12.96
CA ALA A 122 -16.45 -26.80 13.58
C ALA A 122 -17.01 -27.84 12.58
N GLU A 123 -17.55 -27.39 11.43
CA GLU A 123 -18.10 -28.27 10.39
C GLU A 123 -17.06 -28.67 9.30
N ASP A 124 -15.86 -28.08 9.30
CA ASP A 124 -14.83 -28.31 8.26
C ASP A 124 -14.08 -29.65 8.41
N GLY A 125 -14.29 -30.40 9.49
CA GLY A 125 -13.47 -31.56 9.87
C GLY A 125 -13.40 -32.71 8.84
N ASP A 126 -14.39 -32.83 7.96
CA ASP A 126 -14.43 -33.82 6.88
C ASP A 126 -13.80 -33.32 5.55
N ASP A 127 -13.29 -32.08 5.47
CA ASP A 127 -12.58 -31.54 4.28
C ASP A 127 -11.08 -31.32 4.53
N PRO A 128 -10.21 -32.23 4.06
CA PRO A 128 -8.75 -32.09 4.12
C PRO A 128 -8.17 -30.85 3.40
N ALA A 129 -8.96 -30.12 2.60
CA ALA A 129 -8.55 -28.85 1.99
C ALA A 129 -8.77 -27.63 2.90
N MET A 130 -9.60 -27.76 3.95
CA MET A 130 -9.86 -26.68 4.92
C MET A 130 -8.88 -26.70 6.09
N VAL A 131 -8.37 -27.88 6.47
CA VAL A 131 -7.31 -28.07 7.48
C VAL A 131 -7.66 -27.45 8.84
N SER A 132 -8.93 -27.61 9.27
CA SER A 132 -9.46 -27.03 10.52
C SER A 132 -8.66 -27.43 11.76
N GLU A 133 -8.19 -28.68 11.81
CA GLU A 133 -7.32 -29.23 12.87
C GLU A 133 -6.00 -28.48 13.13
N TYR A 134 -5.55 -27.63 12.20
CA TYR A 134 -4.36 -26.77 12.36
C TYR A 134 -4.62 -25.29 12.05
N VAL A 135 -5.87 -24.89 11.78
CA VAL A 135 -6.15 -23.55 11.21
C VAL A 135 -5.80 -22.43 12.19
N VAL A 136 -5.98 -22.66 13.50
CA VAL A 136 -5.66 -21.70 14.56
C VAL A 136 -4.15 -21.48 14.67
N GLU A 137 -3.37 -22.56 14.70
CA GLU A 137 -1.91 -22.55 14.72
C GLU A 137 -1.33 -21.92 13.46
N ILE A 138 -1.87 -22.24 12.28
CA ILE A 138 -1.46 -21.68 10.99
C ILE A 138 -1.66 -20.17 10.96
N PHE A 139 -2.84 -19.66 11.34
CA PHE A 139 -3.09 -18.22 11.37
C PHE A 139 -2.36 -17.49 12.50
N LYS A 140 -2.10 -18.14 13.63
CA LYS A 140 -1.20 -17.60 14.68
C LYS A 140 0.23 -17.46 14.15
N TYR A 141 0.82 -18.53 13.60
CA TYR A 141 2.17 -18.53 13.05
C TYR A 141 2.34 -17.51 11.92
N MET A 142 1.36 -17.38 11.02
CA MET A 142 1.41 -16.35 9.98
C MET A 142 1.43 -14.92 10.54
N ARG A 143 0.74 -14.62 11.65
CA ARG A 143 0.80 -13.30 12.30
C ARG A 143 2.14 -13.03 13.00
N GLU A 144 2.75 -14.04 13.60
CA GLU A 144 4.12 -13.93 14.15
C GLU A 144 5.14 -13.68 13.02
N LEU A 145 4.96 -14.35 11.88
CA LEU A 145 5.84 -14.30 10.71
C LEU A 145 5.67 -13.04 9.84
N GLU A 146 4.49 -12.43 9.82
CA GLU A 146 4.23 -11.24 8.99
C GLU A 146 5.04 -10.04 9.48
N LEU A 147 5.13 -9.86 10.80
CA LEU A 147 5.95 -8.81 11.43
C LEU A 147 7.45 -9.02 11.13
N ALA A 148 7.91 -10.28 11.14
CA ALA A 148 9.28 -10.65 10.80
C ALA A 148 9.61 -10.50 9.29
N THR A 149 8.60 -10.30 8.44
CA THR A 149 8.74 -10.13 6.98
C THR A 149 8.24 -8.77 6.46
N LEU A 150 7.96 -7.80 7.34
CA LEU A 150 7.71 -6.41 6.95
C LEU A 150 8.99 -5.75 6.39
N PRO A 151 8.91 -4.97 5.29
CA PRO A 151 10.01 -4.11 4.84
C PRO A 151 10.14 -2.84 5.72
N ASN A 152 11.26 -2.14 5.62
CA ASN A 152 11.45 -0.85 6.31
C ASN A 152 10.65 0.26 5.60
N PRO A 153 9.58 0.84 6.19
CA PRO A 153 8.77 1.86 5.52
C PRO A 153 9.51 3.18 5.21
N ARG A 154 10.73 3.35 5.72
CA ARG A 154 11.62 4.49 5.43
C ARG A 154 12.84 4.11 4.58
N TYR A 155 12.85 2.95 3.91
CA TYR A 155 14.03 2.55 3.13
C TYR A 155 14.41 3.57 2.04
N MET A 156 13.43 4.28 1.49
CA MET A 156 13.64 5.28 0.44
C MET A 156 14.56 6.44 0.89
N ASP A 157 14.64 6.72 2.19
CA ASP A 157 15.54 7.74 2.76
C ASP A 157 17.03 7.41 2.49
N SER A 158 17.35 6.14 2.23
CA SER A 158 18.70 5.68 1.83
C SER A 158 18.93 5.68 0.30
N GLN A 159 17.86 5.72 -0.50
CA GLN A 159 17.89 5.44 -1.93
C GLN A 159 18.15 6.70 -2.76
N LYS A 160 19.41 7.12 -2.84
CA LYS A 160 19.85 8.40 -3.46
C LYS A 160 19.37 8.66 -4.90
N GLU A 161 19.06 7.62 -5.67
CA GLU A 161 18.57 7.74 -7.06
C GLU A 161 17.07 7.43 -7.22
N LEU A 162 16.40 6.94 -6.18
CA LEU A 162 15.03 6.43 -6.28
C LEU A 162 14.03 7.32 -5.53
N ALA A 163 12.75 7.17 -5.89
CA ALA A 163 11.64 7.79 -5.19
C ALA A 163 10.42 6.87 -5.20
N TRP A 164 9.47 7.08 -4.29
CA TRP A 164 8.22 6.30 -4.22
C TRP A 164 7.44 6.26 -5.54
N LYS A 165 7.52 7.32 -6.37
CA LYS A 165 6.94 7.32 -7.72
C LYS A 165 7.59 6.28 -8.65
N MET A 166 8.90 6.04 -8.53
CA MET A 166 9.62 5.06 -9.35
C MET A 166 9.28 3.62 -8.91
N ARG A 167 9.08 3.38 -7.60
CA ARG A 167 8.51 2.13 -7.08
C ARG A 167 7.12 1.88 -7.70
N GLY A 168 6.22 2.86 -7.66
CA GLY A 168 4.87 2.74 -8.25
C GLY A 168 4.88 2.42 -9.74
N ILE A 169 5.77 3.06 -10.51
CA ILE A 169 5.97 2.77 -11.95
C ILE A 169 6.49 1.33 -12.17
N LEU A 170 7.46 0.87 -11.36
CA LEU A 170 7.95 -0.50 -11.43
C LEU A 170 6.82 -1.51 -11.14
N THR A 171 6.07 -1.32 -10.07
CA THR A 171 5.00 -2.24 -9.68
C THR A 171 3.85 -2.27 -10.70
N ASP A 172 3.45 -1.13 -11.28
CA ASP A 172 2.43 -1.12 -12.33
C ASP A 172 2.90 -1.87 -13.60
N TRP A 173 4.17 -1.74 -13.98
CA TRP A 173 4.74 -2.57 -15.05
C TRP A 173 4.80 -4.06 -14.68
N LEU A 174 5.18 -4.40 -13.44
CA LEU A 174 5.15 -5.79 -12.96
C LEU A 174 3.73 -6.37 -12.93
N ILE A 175 2.69 -5.55 -12.73
CA ILE A 175 1.29 -5.98 -12.88
C ILE A 175 0.96 -6.33 -14.35
N GLN A 176 1.58 -5.69 -15.35
CA GLN A 176 1.47 -6.14 -16.75
C GLN A 176 2.11 -7.52 -16.95
N VAL A 177 3.30 -7.74 -16.39
CA VAL A 177 4.03 -9.02 -16.48
C VAL A 177 3.22 -10.14 -15.79
N HIS A 178 2.70 -9.86 -14.60
CA HIS A 178 1.80 -10.73 -13.82
C HIS A 178 0.60 -11.19 -14.64
N VAL A 179 -0.15 -10.24 -15.23
CA VAL A 179 -1.34 -10.51 -16.05
C VAL A 179 -0.97 -11.22 -17.36
N ARG A 180 0.20 -10.91 -17.96
CA ARG A 180 0.67 -11.51 -19.22
C ARG A 180 1.00 -13.00 -19.06
N PHE A 181 1.64 -13.38 -17.95
CA PHE A 181 1.91 -14.79 -17.64
C PHE A 181 0.76 -15.50 -16.90
N ARG A 182 -0.25 -14.75 -16.44
CA ARG A 182 -1.42 -15.25 -15.69
C ARG A 182 -1.07 -15.88 -14.33
N LEU A 183 -0.04 -15.34 -13.69
CA LEU A 183 0.47 -15.78 -12.39
C LEU A 183 -0.60 -15.66 -11.30
N LEU A 184 -0.44 -16.42 -10.21
CA LEU A 184 -1.29 -16.32 -9.03
C LEU A 184 -1.19 -14.92 -8.39
N PRO A 185 -2.28 -14.38 -7.79
CA PRO A 185 -2.20 -13.16 -6.99
C PRO A 185 -1.12 -13.23 -5.92
N GLU A 186 -0.96 -14.39 -5.31
CA GLU A 186 0.03 -14.72 -4.29
C GLU A 186 1.45 -14.35 -4.76
N THR A 187 1.82 -14.77 -5.98
CA THR A 187 3.08 -14.46 -6.68
C THR A 187 3.37 -12.96 -6.80
N LEU A 188 2.35 -12.12 -6.97
CA LEU A 188 2.51 -10.66 -7.04
C LEU A 188 2.85 -10.07 -5.68
N PHE A 189 2.12 -10.47 -4.63
CA PHE A 189 2.38 -9.98 -3.27
C PHE A 189 3.76 -10.41 -2.77
N LEU A 190 4.16 -11.66 -3.00
CA LEU A 190 5.50 -12.15 -2.68
C LEU A 190 6.58 -11.39 -3.47
N CYS A 191 6.38 -11.18 -4.78
CA CYS A 191 7.31 -10.38 -5.61
C CYS A 191 7.52 -8.97 -5.02
N VAL A 192 6.45 -8.28 -4.62
CA VAL A 192 6.55 -6.92 -4.07
C VAL A 192 7.23 -6.94 -2.69
N ASN A 193 6.92 -7.90 -1.82
CA ASN A 193 7.62 -8.06 -0.53
C ASN A 193 9.14 -8.26 -0.70
N ILE A 194 9.54 -9.11 -1.65
CA ILE A 194 10.96 -9.37 -1.97
C ILE A 194 11.63 -8.08 -2.48
N ILE A 195 10.98 -7.30 -3.36
CA ILE A 195 11.50 -6.01 -3.84
C ILE A 195 11.71 -5.04 -2.68
N ASP A 196 10.70 -4.83 -1.85
CA ASP A 196 10.75 -3.82 -0.79
C ASP A 196 11.74 -4.19 0.32
N ARG A 197 11.85 -5.47 0.70
CA ARG A 197 12.87 -5.95 1.66
C ARG A 197 14.27 -5.88 1.07
N PHE A 198 14.45 -6.17 -0.22
CA PHE A 198 15.75 -6.01 -0.88
C PHE A 198 16.18 -4.54 -0.93
N LEU A 199 15.26 -3.63 -1.27
CA LEU A 199 15.50 -2.18 -1.22
C LEU A 199 15.62 -1.63 0.21
N SER A 200 15.14 -2.35 1.22
CA SER A 200 15.40 -2.07 2.65
C SER A 200 16.84 -2.38 3.07
N ALA A 201 17.49 -3.34 2.41
CA ALA A 201 18.86 -3.76 2.74
C ALA A 201 19.93 -3.19 1.78
N ARG A 202 19.57 -2.81 0.54
CA ARG A 202 20.51 -2.42 -0.52
C ARG A 202 20.09 -1.15 -1.24
N VAL A 203 21.02 -0.20 -1.36
CA VAL A 203 20.88 0.94 -2.27
C VAL A 203 21.01 0.45 -3.72
N VAL A 204 20.08 0.86 -4.59
CA VAL A 204 19.99 0.43 -6.00
C VAL A 204 19.93 1.65 -6.91
N SER A 205 20.70 1.63 -8.00
CA SER A 205 20.65 2.66 -9.04
C SER A 205 19.42 2.52 -9.93
N LEU A 206 18.91 3.63 -10.45
CA LEU A 206 17.68 3.65 -11.27
C LEU A 206 17.81 2.73 -12.51
N ALA A 207 19.00 2.67 -13.10
CA ALA A 207 19.32 1.80 -14.25
C ALA A 207 19.25 0.29 -13.96
N LYS A 208 19.25 -0.13 -12.69
CA LYS A 208 19.12 -1.54 -12.27
C LYS A 208 17.81 -1.86 -11.54
N LEU A 209 16.93 -0.87 -11.31
CA LEU A 209 15.64 -1.08 -10.63
C LEU A 209 14.72 -2.07 -11.38
N GLN A 210 14.67 -2.01 -12.71
CA GLN A 210 13.89 -2.96 -13.52
C GLN A 210 14.46 -4.39 -13.46
N LEU A 211 15.80 -4.53 -13.47
CA LEU A 211 16.46 -5.83 -13.30
C LEU A 211 16.12 -6.45 -11.94
N VAL A 212 16.10 -5.65 -10.86
CA VAL A 212 15.65 -6.11 -9.54
C VAL A 212 14.20 -6.59 -9.63
N GLY A 213 13.27 -5.76 -10.12
CA GLY A 213 11.86 -6.11 -10.19
C GLY A 213 11.55 -7.39 -10.96
N ILE A 214 12.14 -7.57 -12.15
CA ILE A 214 11.93 -8.78 -12.96
C ILE A 214 12.58 -10.03 -12.34
N THR A 215 13.68 -9.85 -11.61
CA THR A 215 14.34 -10.93 -10.84
C THR A 215 13.49 -11.35 -9.65
N CYS A 216 12.89 -10.40 -8.91
CA CYS A 216 12.00 -10.71 -7.80
C CYS A 216 10.72 -11.43 -8.27
N MET A 217 10.19 -11.09 -9.45
CA MET A 217 9.07 -11.80 -10.07
C MET A 217 9.45 -13.23 -10.48
N LEU A 218 10.66 -13.45 -11.01
CA LEU A 218 11.20 -14.79 -11.27
C LEU A 218 11.34 -15.62 -9.98
N ILE A 219 11.86 -15.03 -8.90
CA ILE A 219 11.98 -15.71 -7.59
C ILE A 219 10.60 -16.07 -7.05
N ALA A 220 9.67 -15.12 -7.00
CA ALA A 220 8.31 -15.37 -6.51
C ALA A 220 7.60 -16.45 -7.35
N ALA A 221 7.73 -16.42 -8.68
CA ALA A 221 7.16 -17.44 -9.54
C ALA A 221 7.74 -18.84 -9.28
N LYS A 222 9.03 -18.96 -8.92
CA LYS A 222 9.66 -20.23 -8.52
C LYS A 222 9.18 -20.77 -7.16
N VAL A 223 8.54 -19.94 -6.33
CA VAL A 223 8.00 -20.33 -5.02
C VAL A 223 6.51 -20.70 -5.14
N GLU A 224 5.73 -19.88 -5.83
CA GLU A 224 4.26 -19.92 -5.80
C GLU A 224 3.65 -20.69 -6.99
N GLU A 225 4.31 -20.73 -8.15
CA GLU A 225 3.75 -21.36 -9.36
C GLU A 225 4.14 -22.84 -9.50
N ILE A 226 3.15 -23.70 -9.79
CA ILE A 226 3.36 -25.12 -10.15
C ILE A 226 4.31 -25.25 -11.36
N VAL A 227 4.27 -24.29 -12.29
CA VAL A 227 5.17 -24.21 -13.46
C VAL A 227 5.62 -22.77 -13.69
N ALA A 228 6.68 -22.36 -13.00
CA ALA A 228 7.27 -21.03 -13.16
C ALA A 228 7.75 -20.76 -14.61
N PRO A 229 7.53 -19.55 -15.18
CA PRO A 229 8.09 -19.20 -16.49
C PRO A 229 9.62 -19.22 -16.49
N SER A 230 10.23 -19.68 -17.59
CA SER A 230 11.69 -19.69 -17.75
C SER A 230 12.29 -18.27 -17.75
N VAL A 231 13.58 -18.17 -17.40
CA VAL A 231 14.33 -16.90 -17.41
C VAL A 231 14.24 -16.21 -18.78
N HIS A 232 14.23 -16.97 -19.87
CA HIS A 232 14.06 -16.45 -21.23
C HIS A 232 12.71 -15.71 -21.42
N HIS A 233 11.60 -16.22 -20.86
CA HIS A 233 10.32 -15.51 -20.95
C HIS A 233 10.36 -14.17 -20.18
N PHE A 234 11.01 -14.14 -19.02
CA PHE A 234 11.20 -12.90 -18.25
C PHE A 234 12.11 -11.89 -18.98
N LEU A 235 13.18 -12.33 -19.65
CA LEU A 235 14.02 -11.49 -20.52
C LEU A 235 13.22 -10.86 -21.68
N MET A 236 12.31 -11.63 -22.29
CA MET A 236 11.41 -11.14 -23.35
C MET A 236 10.37 -10.12 -22.86
N CYS A 237 10.13 -10.00 -21.54
CA CYS A 237 9.31 -8.93 -20.97
C CYS A 237 10.10 -7.64 -20.68
N ALA A 238 11.43 -7.71 -20.60
CA ALA A 238 12.33 -6.57 -20.44
C ALA A 238 13.02 -6.17 -21.76
N ASP A 239 12.37 -6.44 -22.91
CA ASP A 239 12.84 -6.17 -24.28
C ASP A 239 14.27 -6.65 -24.58
N ALA A 240 14.71 -7.74 -23.93
CA ALA A 240 16.09 -8.26 -23.99
C ALA A 240 17.18 -7.23 -23.59
N THR A 241 16.84 -6.24 -22.76
CA THR A 241 17.76 -5.21 -22.24
C THR A 241 18.89 -5.78 -21.37
N TYR A 242 18.69 -7.00 -20.83
CA TYR A 242 19.62 -7.69 -19.94
C TYR A 242 20.05 -9.03 -20.53
N ALA A 243 21.22 -9.53 -20.13
CA ALA A 243 21.64 -10.89 -20.44
C ALA A 243 21.17 -11.90 -19.37
N GLU A 244 21.03 -13.18 -19.72
CA GLU A 244 20.53 -14.22 -18.81
C GLU A 244 21.40 -14.38 -17.55
N ASN A 245 22.72 -14.25 -17.70
CA ASN A 245 23.65 -14.25 -16.58
C ASN A 245 23.46 -13.05 -15.64
N GLU A 246 22.97 -11.90 -16.10
CA GLU A 246 22.66 -10.78 -15.19
C GLU A 246 21.48 -11.11 -14.28
N ILE A 247 20.40 -11.72 -14.80
CA ILE A 247 19.26 -12.16 -13.97
C ILE A 247 19.72 -13.26 -13.00
N LEU A 248 20.49 -14.24 -13.46
CA LEU A 248 20.99 -15.33 -12.60
C LEU A 248 22.00 -14.87 -11.53
N LEU A 249 22.69 -13.75 -11.75
CA LEU A 249 23.54 -13.10 -10.74
C LEU A 249 22.71 -12.23 -9.78
N ALA A 250 21.74 -11.48 -10.31
CA ALA A 250 20.80 -10.70 -9.50
C ALA A 250 19.98 -11.61 -8.56
N GLU A 251 19.50 -12.75 -9.04
CA GLU A 251 18.75 -13.75 -8.27
C GLU A 251 19.56 -14.22 -7.05
N LYS A 252 20.81 -14.63 -7.28
CA LYS A 252 21.73 -15.05 -6.21
C LYS A 252 22.05 -13.91 -5.24
N TYR A 253 22.00 -12.66 -5.67
CA TYR A 253 22.26 -11.49 -4.81
C TYR A 253 21.04 -11.06 -3.99
N VAL A 254 19.83 -11.16 -4.55
CA VAL A 254 18.56 -10.95 -3.82
C VAL A 254 18.40 -12.03 -2.76
N LEU A 255 18.51 -13.30 -3.13
CA LEU A 255 18.35 -14.44 -2.21
C LEU A 255 19.36 -14.39 -1.04
N LYS A 256 20.63 -14.05 -1.32
CA LYS A 256 21.67 -13.82 -0.29
C LYS A 256 21.50 -12.54 0.53
N THR A 257 20.69 -11.59 0.07
CA THR A 257 20.42 -10.34 0.82
C THR A 257 19.21 -10.50 1.74
N LEU A 258 18.33 -11.46 1.47
CA LEU A 258 17.18 -11.82 2.30
C LEU A 258 17.43 -13.07 3.15
N ASP A 259 18.68 -13.56 3.22
CA ASP A 259 19.10 -14.79 3.90
C ASP A 259 18.20 -16.00 3.57
N TRP A 260 17.75 -16.10 2.32
CA TRP A 260 16.78 -17.07 1.80
C TRP A 260 15.41 -17.10 2.49
N ASN A 261 15.11 -16.16 3.40
CA ASN A 261 13.79 -16.02 4.02
C ASN A 261 12.78 -15.43 3.02
N LEU A 262 12.12 -16.30 2.28
CA LEU A 262 11.01 -16.00 1.36
C LEU A 262 9.63 -16.27 2.02
N SER A 263 9.59 -16.53 3.31
CA SER A 263 8.42 -17.00 4.07
C SER A 263 7.41 -15.89 4.37
N PHE A 264 7.11 -15.02 3.40
CA PHE A 264 6.15 -13.93 3.57
C PHE A 264 4.70 -14.47 3.57
N PRO A 265 3.93 -14.30 4.66
CA PRO A 265 2.58 -14.83 4.75
C PRO A 265 1.64 -14.00 3.87
N ASN A 266 1.04 -14.65 2.87
CA ASN A 266 0.37 -13.92 1.80
C ASN A 266 -0.94 -13.26 2.29
N PRO A 267 -1.19 -11.96 2.05
CA PRO A 267 -2.41 -11.27 2.47
C PRO A 267 -3.68 -11.89 1.86
N VAL A 268 -3.55 -12.66 0.77
CA VAL A 268 -4.67 -13.43 0.19
C VAL A 268 -5.16 -14.54 1.12
N HIS A 269 -4.32 -15.11 1.99
CA HIS A 269 -4.75 -16.13 2.97
C HIS A 269 -5.62 -15.49 4.07
N PHE A 270 -5.18 -14.36 4.63
CA PHE A 270 -5.99 -13.58 5.57
C PHE A 270 -7.30 -13.11 4.94
N LEU A 271 -7.29 -12.67 3.67
CA LEU A 271 -8.52 -12.31 2.95
C LEU A 271 -9.48 -13.51 2.79
N ARG A 272 -8.99 -14.73 2.63
CA ARG A 272 -9.83 -15.94 2.63
C ARG A 272 -10.44 -16.20 4.00
N ARG A 273 -9.66 -16.04 5.10
CA ARG A 273 -10.11 -16.22 6.49
C ARG A 273 -11.24 -15.24 6.86
N VAL A 274 -11.02 -13.93 6.66
CA VAL A 274 -12.06 -12.92 6.92
C VAL A 274 -13.26 -13.09 5.98
N SER A 275 -13.04 -13.55 4.74
CA SER A 275 -14.16 -13.85 3.82
C SER A 275 -14.99 -15.08 4.23
N LYS A 276 -14.53 -15.96 5.13
CA LYS A 276 -15.37 -17.04 5.69
C LYS A 276 -16.41 -16.45 6.64
N ALA A 277 -16.00 -15.50 7.49
CA ALA A 277 -16.89 -14.74 8.37
C ALA A 277 -17.82 -13.73 7.65
N ASP A 278 -17.69 -13.58 6.33
CA ASP A 278 -18.66 -12.85 5.47
C ASP A 278 -19.37 -13.79 4.48
N ASP A 279 -19.67 -15.03 4.89
CA ASP A 279 -20.42 -16.03 4.09
C ASP A 279 -19.93 -16.13 2.62
N TYR A 280 -18.60 -16.06 2.43
CA TYR A 280 -17.91 -16.03 1.14
C TYR A 280 -18.42 -15.01 0.10
N ASN A 281 -19.10 -13.94 0.56
CA ASN A 281 -19.80 -12.94 -0.23
C ASN A 281 -19.01 -12.50 -1.47
N VAL A 282 -19.47 -12.94 -2.63
CA VAL A 282 -18.72 -12.84 -3.89
C VAL A 282 -18.45 -11.38 -4.30
N LYS A 283 -19.36 -10.45 -3.96
CA LYS A 283 -19.17 -9.02 -4.25
C LYS A 283 -18.10 -8.42 -3.36
N VAL A 284 -18.24 -8.58 -2.03
CA VAL A 284 -17.27 -8.10 -1.03
C VAL A 284 -15.90 -8.70 -1.31
N ARG A 285 -15.80 -10.04 -1.45
CA ARG A 285 -14.54 -10.74 -1.75
C ARG A 285 -13.88 -10.29 -3.04
N THR A 286 -14.63 -9.87 -4.07
CA THR A 286 -14.04 -9.35 -5.32
C THR A 286 -13.54 -7.91 -5.17
N LEU A 287 -14.29 -7.07 -4.46
CA LEU A 287 -13.88 -5.69 -4.15
C LEU A 287 -12.70 -5.66 -3.15
N GLY A 288 -12.71 -6.50 -2.12
CA GLY A 288 -11.59 -6.69 -1.21
C GLY A 288 -10.33 -7.14 -1.93
N LYS A 289 -10.41 -8.02 -2.94
CA LYS A 289 -9.27 -8.37 -3.80
C LYS A 289 -8.76 -7.24 -4.69
N TYR A 290 -9.56 -6.19 -4.94
CA TYR A 290 -9.08 -4.95 -5.58
C TYR A 290 -8.39 -4.05 -4.55
N LEU A 291 -9.02 -3.86 -3.39
CA LEU A 291 -8.52 -3.00 -2.30
C LEU A 291 -7.21 -3.52 -1.71
N LEU A 292 -7.08 -4.84 -1.52
CA LEU A 292 -5.86 -5.49 -1.05
C LEU A 292 -4.66 -5.25 -1.98
N GLU A 293 -4.86 -5.31 -3.30
CA GLU A 293 -3.79 -5.10 -4.27
C GLU A 293 -3.36 -3.62 -4.39
N ILE A 294 -4.14 -2.66 -3.84
CA ILE A 294 -3.67 -1.28 -3.64
C ILE A 294 -2.42 -1.25 -2.72
N GLY A 295 -2.30 -2.19 -1.76
CA GLY A 295 -1.12 -2.34 -0.91
C GLY A 295 0.18 -2.60 -1.69
N CYS A 296 0.09 -3.17 -2.89
CA CYS A 296 1.27 -3.30 -3.77
C CYS A 296 1.77 -1.94 -4.28
N LEU A 297 0.89 -0.93 -4.40
CA LEU A 297 1.14 0.32 -5.14
C LEU A 297 1.26 1.56 -4.24
N GLU A 298 0.44 1.65 -3.19
CA GLU A 298 0.46 2.76 -2.23
C GLU A 298 1.48 2.50 -1.12
N TRP A 299 2.66 3.12 -1.24
CA TRP A 299 3.78 2.94 -0.32
C TRP A 299 3.46 3.23 1.16
N ARG A 300 2.42 4.03 1.45
CA ARG A 300 1.99 4.29 2.83
C ARG A 300 1.39 3.06 3.52
N LEU A 301 0.95 2.05 2.76
CA LEU A 301 0.49 0.75 3.27
C LEU A 301 1.64 -0.26 3.52
N LEU A 302 2.90 0.10 3.24
CA LEU A 302 4.05 -0.81 3.35
C LEU A 302 4.38 -1.20 4.80
N ALA A 303 3.99 -0.38 5.77
CA ALA A 303 4.09 -0.70 7.21
C ALA A 303 2.91 -1.54 7.74
N THR A 304 1.86 -1.74 6.93
CA THR A 304 0.64 -2.45 7.35
C THR A 304 0.86 -3.96 7.30
N PRO A 305 0.61 -4.71 8.39
CA PRO A 305 0.61 -6.18 8.37
C PRO A 305 -0.35 -6.74 7.30
N PRO A 306 0.04 -7.76 6.52
CA PRO A 306 -0.83 -8.52 5.62
C PRO A 306 -2.22 -8.88 6.18
N SER A 307 -2.32 -9.23 7.45
CA SER A 307 -3.58 -9.50 8.17
C SER A 307 -4.48 -8.26 8.26
N LEU A 308 -3.97 -7.16 8.80
CA LEU A 308 -4.66 -5.86 8.90
C LEU A 308 -5.03 -5.31 7.51
N LEU A 309 -4.14 -5.49 6.52
CA LEU A 309 -4.38 -5.08 5.14
C LEU A 309 -5.57 -5.85 4.53
N ALA A 310 -5.69 -7.15 4.82
CA ALA A 310 -6.81 -7.98 4.38
C ALA A 310 -8.12 -7.66 5.11
N ALA A 311 -8.06 -7.46 6.43
CA ALA A 311 -9.21 -7.10 7.25
C ALA A 311 -9.81 -5.75 6.80
N ALA A 312 -8.98 -4.71 6.68
CA ALA A 312 -9.40 -3.39 6.21
C ALA A 312 -9.89 -3.40 4.74
N ALA A 313 -9.32 -4.27 3.89
CA ALA A 313 -9.79 -4.45 2.52
C ALA A 313 -11.18 -5.11 2.45
N ILE A 314 -11.51 -6.04 3.36
CA ILE A 314 -12.86 -6.61 3.45
C ILE A 314 -13.84 -5.60 4.07
N TRP A 315 -13.49 -4.96 5.20
CA TRP A 315 -14.32 -3.93 5.84
C TRP A 315 -14.70 -2.81 4.87
N LEU A 316 -13.73 -2.20 4.19
CA LEU A 316 -14.00 -1.17 3.20
C LEU A 316 -14.81 -1.69 1.99
N ALA A 317 -14.66 -2.97 1.63
CA ALA A 317 -15.49 -3.58 0.60
C ALA A 317 -16.94 -3.82 1.05
N ARG A 318 -17.18 -4.04 2.35
CA ARG A 318 -18.52 -4.15 2.95
C ARG A 318 -19.21 -2.78 2.98
N LEU A 319 -18.55 -1.74 3.51
CA LEU A 319 -19.09 -0.37 3.53
C LEU A 319 -19.46 0.10 2.12
N ALA A 320 -18.57 -0.09 1.14
CA ALA A 320 -18.78 0.27 -0.26
C ALA A 320 -19.92 -0.51 -0.97
N LEU A 321 -20.57 -1.45 -0.28
CA LEU A 321 -21.71 -2.24 -0.74
C LEU A 321 -22.94 -2.12 0.18
N GLY A 322 -22.92 -1.21 1.16
CA GLY A 322 -24.04 -1.00 2.11
C GLY A 322 -24.13 -2.07 3.21
N LEU A 323 -23.02 -2.73 3.53
CA LEU A 323 -22.94 -3.74 4.59
C LEU A 323 -22.16 -3.16 5.77
N GLU A 324 -22.83 -2.32 6.56
CA GLU A 324 -22.16 -1.46 7.54
C GLU A 324 -21.64 -2.21 8.77
N LYS A 325 -22.35 -3.24 9.26
CA LYS A 325 -21.98 -3.93 10.51
C LYS A 325 -20.69 -4.74 10.41
N TRP A 326 -19.71 -4.47 11.27
CA TRP A 326 -18.60 -5.36 11.59
C TRP A 326 -19.01 -6.33 12.72
N THR A 327 -19.45 -7.52 12.36
CA THR A 327 -19.99 -8.53 13.30
C THR A 327 -18.90 -9.20 14.14
N ALA A 328 -19.26 -9.80 15.28
CA ALA A 328 -18.32 -10.52 16.15
C ALA A 328 -17.49 -11.58 15.40
N ASN A 329 -18.09 -12.34 14.47
CA ASN A 329 -17.36 -13.31 13.66
C ASN A 329 -16.32 -12.63 12.73
N LEU A 330 -16.60 -11.43 12.20
CA LEU A 330 -15.64 -10.65 11.41
C LEU A 330 -14.51 -10.09 12.27
N ALA A 331 -14.83 -9.57 13.47
CA ALA A 331 -13.83 -9.17 14.44
C ALA A 331 -12.92 -10.35 14.82
N HIS A 332 -13.48 -11.49 15.23
CA HIS A 332 -12.73 -12.67 15.63
C HIS A 332 -11.84 -13.23 14.50
N TYR A 333 -12.41 -13.53 13.32
CA TYR A 333 -11.69 -14.17 12.21
C TYR A 333 -10.68 -13.24 11.51
N SER A 334 -10.79 -11.92 11.67
CA SER A 334 -9.71 -10.98 11.34
C SER A 334 -8.72 -10.77 12.48
N SER A 335 -9.20 -10.94 13.71
CA SER A 335 -8.60 -10.54 14.98
C SER A 335 -8.32 -9.03 15.07
N TYR A 336 -9.23 -8.21 14.53
CA TYR A 336 -9.19 -6.76 14.60
C TYR A 336 -10.58 -6.15 14.91
N PRO A 337 -10.66 -5.18 15.85
CA PRO A 337 -11.81 -4.29 15.95
C PRO A 337 -11.85 -3.34 14.74
N GLU A 338 -13.03 -2.80 14.43
CA GLU A 338 -13.29 -1.93 13.27
C GLU A 338 -12.47 -0.64 13.30
N SER A 339 -12.31 -0.03 14.48
CA SER A 339 -11.50 1.15 14.77
C SER A 339 -10.02 0.99 14.36
N ALA A 340 -9.47 -0.22 14.45
CA ALA A 340 -8.11 -0.53 13.97
C ALA A 340 -8.00 -0.57 12.43
N LEU A 341 -9.12 -0.82 11.73
CA LEU A 341 -9.16 -0.92 10.26
C LEU A 341 -9.21 0.46 9.58
N VAL A 342 -9.88 1.44 10.23
CA VAL A 342 -10.14 2.78 9.68
C VAL A 342 -8.88 3.46 9.11
N PRO A 343 -7.69 3.49 9.78
CA PRO A 343 -6.52 4.17 9.23
C PRO A 343 -6.02 3.53 7.92
N THR A 344 -6.02 2.19 7.87
CA THR A 344 -5.61 1.40 6.69
C THR A 344 -6.58 1.57 5.54
N ALA A 345 -7.89 1.50 5.81
CA ALA A 345 -8.93 1.74 4.81
C ALA A 345 -8.91 3.18 4.29
N CYS A 346 -8.71 4.17 5.17
CA CYS A 346 -8.53 5.58 4.78
C CYS A 346 -7.34 5.79 3.83
N LEU A 347 -6.25 5.01 3.95
CA LEU A 347 -5.15 5.03 2.98
C LEU A 347 -5.55 4.45 1.61
N MET A 348 -6.36 3.39 1.58
CA MET A 348 -6.94 2.82 0.35
C MET A 348 -7.92 3.78 -0.34
N ILE A 349 -8.87 4.38 0.40
CA ILE A 349 -9.78 5.42 -0.10
C ILE A 349 -8.95 6.57 -0.69
N ASN A 350 -7.94 7.04 0.05
CA ASN A 350 -7.03 8.09 -0.41
C ASN A 350 -6.27 7.74 -1.71
N TYR A 351 -6.14 6.47 -2.08
CA TYR A 351 -5.57 6.08 -3.35
C TYR A 351 -6.63 6.12 -4.48
N ILE A 352 -7.84 5.62 -4.19
CA ILE A 352 -8.96 5.49 -5.15
C ILE A 352 -9.52 6.84 -5.60
N ILE A 353 -9.65 7.80 -4.69
CA ILE A 353 -10.19 9.14 -5.00
C ILE A 353 -9.24 10.02 -5.84
N LYS A 354 -7.99 9.57 -6.05
CA LYS A 354 -6.99 10.33 -6.82
C LYS A 354 -7.04 9.92 -8.31
N PRO A 355 -6.73 10.83 -9.25
CA PRO A 355 -6.65 10.50 -10.68
C PRO A 355 -5.72 9.30 -10.93
N ILE A 356 -6.11 8.43 -11.87
CA ILE A 356 -5.47 7.13 -12.12
C ILE A 356 -3.95 7.31 -12.34
N ARG A 357 -3.15 6.76 -11.42
CA ARG A 357 -1.67 6.84 -11.45
C ARG A 357 -1.00 5.64 -12.10
N HIS A 358 -1.68 4.51 -12.09
CA HIS A 358 -1.16 3.18 -12.40
C HIS A 358 -2.16 2.51 -13.35
N GLU A 359 -1.88 2.64 -14.65
CA GLU A 359 -2.83 2.25 -15.71
C GLU A 359 -3.04 0.74 -15.78
N SER A 360 -2.01 -0.05 -15.46
CA SER A 360 -2.01 -1.51 -15.61
C SER A 360 -2.87 -2.16 -14.54
N PHE A 361 -2.74 -1.69 -13.30
CA PHE A 361 -3.65 -1.99 -12.20
C PHE A 361 -5.11 -1.65 -12.57
N TYR A 362 -5.36 -0.43 -13.09
CA TYR A 362 -6.71 -0.05 -13.51
C TYR A 362 -7.24 -0.97 -14.63
N LYS A 363 -6.44 -1.26 -15.65
CA LYS A 363 -6.80 -2.15 -16.77
C LYS A 363 -7.08 -3.59 -16.33
N LYS A 364 -6.37 -4.10 -15.32
CA LYS A 364 -6.58 -5.44 -14.73
C LYS A 364 -8.00 -5.57 -14.17
N TYR A 365 -8.42 -4.66 -13.30
CA TYR A 365 -9.74 -4.71 -12.64
C TYR A 365 -10.89 -4.10 -13.47
N ALA A 366 -10.59 -3.28 -14.48
CA ALA A 366 -11.57 -2.75 -15.43
C ALA A 366 -12.29 -3.81 -16.29
N GLY A 367 -11.82 -5.06 -16.30
CA GLY A 367 -12.36 -6.19 -17.06
C GLY A 367 -13.57 -6.90 -16.42
N LYS A 368 -14.33 -7.63 -17.25
CA LYS A 368 -15.55 -8.36 -16.82
C LYS A 368 -15.32 -9.35 -15.67
N ARG A 369 -14.12 -9.96 -15.59
CA ARG A 369 -13.72 -10.94 -14.55
C ARG A 369 -13.82 -10.39 -13.12
N PHE A 370 -13.63 -9.08 -12.94
CA PHE A 370 -13.66 -8.40 -11.64
C PHE A 370 -14.91 -7.53 -11.48
N PHE A 371 -16.03 -7.92 -12.11
CA PHE A 371 -17.30 -7.16 -12.17
C PHE A 371 -17.18 -5.69 -12.63
N LYS A 372 -16.07 -5.31 -13.30
CA LYS A 372 -15.67 -3.93 -13.61
C LYS A 372 -15.50 -3.03 -12.36
N VAL A 373 -15.08 -3.58 -11.21
CA VAL A 373 -14.69 -2.79 -10.03
C VAL A 373 -13.60 -1.79 -10.43
N ARG A 374 -13.96 -0.51 -10.49
CA ARG A 374 -13.10 0.61 -10.93
C ARG A 374 -13.05 1.70 -9.86
N SER A 375 -14.22 2.05 -9.34
CA SER A 375 -14.46 2.59 -8.00
C SER A 375 -15.97 2.54 -7.76
N PRO A 376 -16.49 1.71 -6.84
CA PRO A 376 -17.91 1.75 -6.45
C PRO A 376 -18.23 3.02 -5.62
N LEU A 377 -17.21 3.61 -4.99
CA LEU A 377 -17.29 4.80 -4.14
C LEU A 377 -17.36 6.13 -4.93
N LEU A 378 -17.40 6.09 -6.27
CA LEU A 378 -17.47 7.26 -7.16
C LEU A 378 -18.57 7.09 -8.22
N SER A 379 -19.62 6.33 -7.90
CA SER A 379 -20.73 6.02 -8.80
C SER A 379 -22.10 6.05 -8.11
N GLN A 380 -22.25 6.95 -7.13
CA GLN A 380 -23.52 7.49 -6.64
C GLN A 380 -23.50 8.99 -6.92
#